data_AF-A0A1J5PKS1-F1
#
_entry.id   AF-A0A1J5PKS1-F1
#
_cell.length_a   1.000
_cell.length_b   1.000
_cell.length_c   1.000
_cell.angle_alpha   90.00
_cell.angle_beta   90.00
_cell.angle_gamma   90.00
#
_symmetry.space_group_name_H-M   'P 1'
#
loop_
_entity.id
_entity.type
_entity.pdbx_description
1 polymer ?
#
loop_
_entity_poly.entity_id
_entity_poly.type
_entity_poly.pdbx_seq_one_letter_code
_entity_poly.pdbx_strand_id
1 'polypeptide(L)'
;MPNVGISVGGNFWSVGSANYSVYSQSLTSDASGNYSVALLVNNSYSASLTPVAGSGYVATSISPLDVSTTVVKNLLLNPAFTLSGTVKSTSGVAISNIKVCSSSGPTSKCSTSDASGLYSLTGLDSGTYSLGISRSGTTNIATPASFSISSVITNLAITANTNQDITVPVVTLSGKTTDNNGVAVPNVGISVGGNFWSVGSANYSVYSQSLTSDASGNYSVALLANNSYSITITPPTGSLFVPANLTGYDMTVSKIQNIILSKTVSQYQLFVTVTGTGSGSVSASPVGFTCSNGKCGWYYDSGTTVNLGATPNAGSTFAGWSGGGCSGTAGCTVNSGATVTATFTATTSVIAADLVAGWNLLGNGSDGTVDVATAFGDATKISTVWKWVSGANPGWAFYTPLQVDGGAAYAASKGYNFLTTIKAGEGFWVNAKQAVTMPVATGHLLPTVAFRDGTGTADANALPQGWSLIAVGDNPTPRNFVNGILSPLGTPPTAGAPAASTLTTLWSWNAGNVTTSPGWFFYSPALDNNGGLANYVTSKGYLDFGAMSKTLDAAVGFWVNHP
;
A
#
# COMPACT_ATOMS: atom_id res chain seq x y z
N MET A 1 -54.67 -39.03 13.29
CA MET A 1 -54.13 -38.35 12.10
C MET A 1 -54.19 -39.32 10.92
N PRO A 2 -54.59 -38.89 9.71
CA PRO A 2 -54.65 -39.77 8.54
C PRO A 2 -53.27 -40.16 8.00
N ASN A 3 -53.21 -41.32 7.33
CA ASN A 3 -52.04 -41.81 6.60
C ASN A 3 -50.77 -42.01 7.45
N VAL A 4 -50.92 -42.24 8.75
CA VAL A 4 -49.79 -42.58 9.63
C VAL A 4 -49.44 -44.05 9.43
N GLY A 5 -48.20 -44.36 9.10
CA GLY A 5 -47.71 -45.73 9.08
C GLY A 5 -47.59 -46.26 10.51
N ILE A 6 -48.18 -47.41 10.81
CA ILE A 6 -48.15 -48.04 12.12
C ILE A 6 -47.55 -49.42 11.95
N SER A 7 -46.42 -49.67 12.62
CA SER A 7 -45.77 -50.98 12.65
C SER A 7 -45.77 -51.52 14.07
N VAL A 8 -46.51 -52.58 14.35
CA VAL A 8 -46.49 -53.27 15.64
C VAL A 8 -45.48 -54.39 15.58
N GLY A 9 -44.48 -54.36 16.46
CA GLY A 9 -43.39 -55.32 16.53
C GLY A 9 -43.88 -56.73 16.85
N GLY A 10 -43.17 -57.73 16.31
CA GLY A 10 -43.43 -59.13 16.61
C GLY A 10 -42.83 -59.56 17.94
N ASN A 11 -43.47 -60.51 18.61
CA ASN A 11 -43.04 -61.05 19.89
C ASN A 11 -43.04 -62.57 19.90
N PHE A 12 -42.10 -63.15 20.63
CA PHE A 12 -42.02 -64.58 20.93
C PHE A 12 -42.08 -64.77 22.44
N TRP A 13 -42.96 -65.64 22.92
CA TRP A 13 -43.06 -65.96 24.34
C TRP A 13 -43.59 -67.38 24.56
N SER A 14 -43.46 -67.88 25.78
CA SER A 14 -43.90 -69.22 26.15
C SER A 14 -44.83 -69.16 27.37
N VAL A 15 -45.87 -69.99 27.39
CA VAL A 15 -46.74 -70.19 28.56
C VAL A 15 -46.80 -71.69 28.85
N GLY A 16 -46.19 -72.12 29.95
CA GLY A 16 -45.98 -73.55 30.22
C GLY A 16 -45.04 -74.18 29.17
N SER A 17 -45.51 -75.20 28.46
CA SER A 17 -44.78 -75.86 27.35
C SER A 17 -45.12 -75.33 25.96
N ALA A 18 -46.06 -74.39 25.84
CA ALA A 18 -46.51 -73.84 24.56
C ALA A 18 -45.71 -72.58 24.18
N ASN A 19 -45.25 -72.51 22.93
CA ASN A 19 -44.57 -71.35 22.36
C ASN A 19 -45.52 -70.59 21.43
N TYR A 20 -45.57 -69.27 21.59
CA TYR A 20 -46.38 -68.36 20.79
C TYR A 20 -45.49 -67.37 20.06
N SER A 21 -45.87 -67.04 18.84
CA SER A 21 -45.20 -66.01 18.04
C SER A 21 -46.22 -65.16 17.29
N VAL A 22 -45.95 -63.87 17.22
CA VAL A 22 -46.65 -62.92 16.35
C VAL A 22 -45.58 -62.23 15.52
N TYR A 23 -45.70 -62.29 14.19
CA TYR A 23 -44.83 -61.52 13.30
C TYR A 23 -45.23 -60.05 13.31
N SER A 24 -44.30 -59.17 12.97
CA SER A 24 -44.58 -57.73 12.88
C SER A 24 -45.71 -57.45 11.90
N GLN A 25 -46.63 -56.56 12.28
CA GLN A 25 -47.74 -56.13 11.42
C GLN A 25 -47.58 -54.66 11.07
N SER A 26 -47.75 -54.32 9.80
CA SER A 26 -47.69 -52.95 9.31
C SER A 26 -49.03 -52.56 8.67
N LEU A 27 -49.55 -51.39 9.03
CA LEU A 27 -50.78 -50.83 8.51
C LEU A 27 -50.69 -49.31 8.43
N THR A 28 -51.74 -48.67 7.92
CA THR A 28 -51.83 -47.21 7.79
C THR A 28 -53.17 -46.74 8.35
N SER A 29 -53.18 -45.63 9.08
CA SER A 29 -54.42 -45.06 9.60
C SER A 29 -55.31 -44.50 8.49
N ASP A 30 -56.62 -44.62 8.65
CA ASP A 30 -57.62 -44.15 7.68
C ASP A 30 -57.72 -42.60 7.62
N ALA A 31 -58.61 -42.07 6.79
CA ALA A 31 -58.82 -40.63 6.63
C ALA A 31 -59.23 -39.90 7.93
N SER A 32 -59.82 -40.61 8.89
CA SER A 32 -60.18 -40.11 10.22
C SER A 32 -59.09 -40.36 11.27
N GLY A 33 -58.03 -41.08 10.89
CA GLY A 33 -56.93 -41.46 11.76
C GLY A 33 -57.18 -42.72 12.59
N ASN A 34 -58.22 -43.49 12.29
CA ASN A 34 -58.48 -44.76 12.97
C ASN A 34 -57.58 -45.87 12.40
N TYR A 35 -57.38 -46.90 13.21
CA TYR A 35 -56.61 -48.09 12.84
C TYR A 35 -57.18 -49.31 13.57
N SER A 36 -56.92 -50.51 13.02
CA SER A 36 -57.29 -51.77 13.67
C SER A 36 -56.24 -52.83 13.36
N VAL A 37 -55.80 -53.55 14.39
CA VAL A 37 -54.79 -54.61 14.30
C VAL A 37 -55.17 -55.74 15.25
N ALA A 38 -55.12 -56.97 14.77
CA ALA A 38 -55.39 -58.16 15.58
C ALA A 38 -54.10 -58.62 16.25
N LEU A 39 -54.08 -58.71 17.58
CA LEU A 39 -52.91 -59.11 18.37
C LEU A 39 -53.33 -60.19 19.38
N LEU A 40 -52.40 -61.09 19.75
CA LEU A 40 -52.65 -62.08 20.80
C LEU A 40 -52.65 -61.40 22.18
N VAL A 41 -53.64 -61.76 22.99
CA VAL A 41 -53.86 -61.19 24.33
C VAL A 41 -52.79 -61.62 25.35
N ASN A 42 -52.75 -60.90 26.48
CA ASN A 42 -51.81 -61.07 27.60
C ASN A 42 -50.34 -60.93 27.21
N ASN A 43 -50.05 -60.02 26.29
CA ASN A 43 -48.70 -59.74 25.79
C ASN A 43 -48.40 -58.25 25.69
N SER A 44 -47.11 -57.94 25.70
CA SER A 44 -46.58 -56.58 25.67
C SER A 44 -45.85 -56.33 24.35
N TYR A 45 -46.48 -55.62 23.42
CA TYR A 45 -45.90 -55.30 22.11
C TYR A 45 -45.13 -53.98 22.14
N SER A 46 -44.41 -53.68 21.07
CA SER A 46 -43.97 -52.32 20.76
C SER A 46 -44.63 -51.86 19.46
N ALA A 47 -44.87 -50.56 19.31
CA ALA A 47 -45.36 -49.99 18.07
C ALA A 47 -44.47 -48.82 17.63
N SER A 48 -44.23 -48.72 16.32
CA SER A 48 -43.58 -47.57 15.69
C SER A 48 -44.58 -46.85 14.80
N LEU A 49 -44.74 -45.56 15.04
CA LEU A 49 -45.59 -44.66 14.27
C LEU A 49 -44.70 -43.83 13.34
N THR A 50 -44.99 -43.83 12.05
CA THR A 50 -44.31 -43.04 11.02
C THR A 50 -45.30 -42.01 10.47
N PRO A 51 -45.21 -40.74 10.88
CA PRO A 51 -46.10 -39.70 10.40
C PRO A 51 -45.80 -39.31 8.96
N VAL A 52 -46.76 -38.67 8.29
CA VAL A 52 -46.56 -38.12 6.94
C VAL A 52 -45.51 -36.99 7.01
N ALA A 53 -44.63 -36.91 6.01
CA ALA A 53 -43.64 -35.84 5.92
C ALA A 53 -44.31 -34.44 5.96
N GLY A 54 -43.76 -33.51 6.74
CA GLY A 54 -44.29 -32.15 6.87
C GLY A 54 -45.52 -32.02 7.80
N SER A 55 -45.96 -33.09 8.44
CA SER A 55 -47.13 -33.09 9.33
C SER A 55 -46.97 -32.35 10.66
N GLY A 56 -45.75 -31.91 11.00
CA GLY A 56 -45.45 -31.34 12.32
C GLY A 56 -45.30 -32.39 13.42
N TYR A 57 -45.19 -33.68 13.07
CA TYR A 57 -44.95 -34.79 14.00
C TYR A 57 -43.70 -35.58 13.61
N VAL A 58 -43.11 -36.27 14.59
CA VAL A 58 -41.92 -37.13 14.44
C VAL A 58 -42.27 -38.60 14.60
N ALA A 59 -41.41 -39.47 14.06
CA ALA A 59 -41.56 -40.91 14.23
C ALA A 59 -41.56 -41.24 15.73
N THR A 60 -42.57 -41.98 16.19
CA THR A 60 -42.81 -42.21 17.61
C THR A 60 -42.81 -43.71 17.91
N SER A 61 -41.98 -44.14 18.85
CA SER A 61 -41.95 -45.52 19.32
C SER A 61 -42.69 -45.63 20.66
N ILE A 62 -43.62 -46.57 20.75
CA ILE A 62 -44.45 -46.85 21.92
C ILE A 62 -44.07 -48.23 22.44
N SER A 63 -43.62 -48.30 23.70
CA SER A 63 -43.34 -49.55 24.40
C SER A 63 -43.45 -49.30 25.91
N PRO A 64 -44.19 -50.13 26.68
CA PRO A 64 -44.98 -51.28 26.23
C PRO A 64 -46.35 -50.90 25.62
N LEU A 65 -46.84 -51.73 24.70
CA LEU A 65 -48.20 -51.74 24.18
C LEU A 65 -48.91 -53.02 24.63
N ASP A 66 -49.45 -53.01 25.85
CA ASP A 66 -50.08 -54.20 26.42
C ASP A 66 -51.48 -54.46 25.86
N VAL A 67 -51.77 -55.69 25.47
CA VAL A 67 -53.10 -56.08 24.97
C VAL A 67 -53.56 -57.27 25.79
N SER A 68 -54.51 -57.08 26.72
CA SER A 68 -55.09 -58.16 27.54
C SER A 68 -56.49 -58.57 27.08
N THR A 69 -57.21 -57.67 26.42
CA THR A 69 -58.56 -57.86 25.85
C THR A 69 -58.72 -56.97 24.61
N THR A 70 -59.84 -57.06 23.89
CA THR A 70 -60.18 -56.09 22.86
C THR A 70 -60.34 -54.71 23.48
N VAL A 71 -59.44 -53.79 23.13
CA VAL A 71 -59.40 -52.44 23.68
C VAL A 71 -59.18 -51.41 22.58
N VAL A 72 -59.73 -50.21 22.77
CA VAL A 72 -59.36 -49.04 21.99
C VAL A 72 -58.17 -48.38 22.68
N LYS A 73 -57.04 -48.26 21.97
CA LYS A 73 -55.88 -47.51 22.44
C LYS A 73 -55.61 -46.34 21.51
N ASN A 74 -55.52 -45.15 22.09
CA ASN A 74 -55.12 -43.95 21.36
C ASN A 74 -53.59 -43.89 21.32
N LEU A 75 -53.01 -43.96 20.12
CA LEU A 75 -51.57 -43.81 19.94
C LEU A 75 -51.26 -42.36 19.61
N LEU A 76 -50.48 -41.70 20.47
CA LEU A 76 -50.12 -40.29 20.32
C LEU A 76 -48.82 -40.16 19.54
N LEU A 77 -48.82 -39.32 18.51
CA LEU A 77 -47.60 -38.90 17.83
C LEU A 77 -46.92 -37.78 18.61
N ASN A 78 -45.60 -37.84 18.71
CA ASN A 78 -44.81 -36.77 19.30
C ASN A 78 -44.76 -35.55 18.36
N PRO A 79 -44.92 -34.32 18.87
CA PRO A 79 -44.75 -33.12 18.07
C PRO A 79 -43.30 -32.99 17.59
N ALA A 80 -43.13 -32.45 16.39
CA ALA A 80 -41.85 -32.08 15.82
C ALA A 80 -41.49 -30.64 16.19
N PHE A 81 -40.28 -30.44 16.70
CA PHE A 81 -39.74 -29.12 16.98
C PHE A 81 -38.67 -28.70 15.97
N THR A 82 -38.51 -27.40 15.86
CA THR A 82 -37.45 -26.75 15.09
C THR A 82 -36.47 -26.08 16.04
N LEU A 83 -35.19 -26.41 15.90
CA LEU A 83 -34.09 -25.64 16.47
C LEU A 83 -33.50 -24.75 15.38
N SER A 84 -33.44 -23.46 15.62
CA SER A 84 -32.88 -22.48 14.67
C SER A 84 -31.97 -21.49 15.37
N GLY A 85 -31.20 -20.73 14.62
CA GLY A 85 -30.36 -19.67 15.17
C GLY A 85 -29.36 -19.18 14.15
N THR A 86 -28.42 -18.36 14.60
CA THR A 86 -27.31 -17.87 13.78
C THR A 86 -25.97 -18.42 14.25
N VAL A 87 -25.07 -18.68 13.30
CA VAL A 87 -23.66 -18.96 13.55
C VAL A 87 -22.85 -17.68 13.36
N LYS A 88 -22.15 -17.24 14.40
CA LYS A 88 -21.37 -15.99 14.42
C LYS A 88 -19.94 -16.23 14.90
N SER A 89 -19.00 -15.38 14.49
CA SER A 89 -17.67 -15.32 15.11
C SER A 89 -17.76 -14.69 16.52
N THR A 90 -16.66 -14.76 17.27
CA THR A 90 -16.47 -13.99 18.51
C THR A 90 -16.61 -12.48 18.34
N SER A 91 -16.38 -11.95 17.13
CA SER A 91 -16.61 -10.54 16.79
C SER A 91 -18.05 -10.23 16.38
N GLY A 92 -18.96 -11.21 16.40
CA GLY A 92 -20.37 -11.05 16.05
C GLY A 92 -20.67 -11.13 14.55
N VAL A 93 -19.68 -11.41 13.70
CA VAL A 93 -19.85 -11.51 12.25
C VAL A 93 -20.52 -12.84 11.91
N ALA A 94 -21.57 -12.82 11.10
CA ALA A 94 -22.25 -14.02 10.63
C ALA A 94 -21.32 -14.92 9.79
N ILE A 95 -21.38 -16.23 9.99
CA ILE A 95 -20.55 -17.21 9.31
C ILE A 95 -21.41 -18.18 8.51
N SER A 96 -21.23 -18.16 7.19
CA SER A 96 -21.89 -19.09 6.27
C SER A 96 -21.12 -20.40 6.11
N ASN A 97 -21.80 -21.43 5.60
CA ASN A 97 -21.22 -22.73 5.30
C ASN A 97 -20.67 -23.48 6.53
N ILE A 98 -21.27 -23.27 7.71
CA ILE A 98 -21.00 -24.09 8.90
C ILE A 98 -22.07 -25.16 9.01
N LYS A 99 -21.68 -26.43 8.96
CA LYS A 99 -22.57 -27.56 9.21
C LYS A 99 -22.80 -27.69 10.71
N VAL A 100 -24.02 -27.42 11.14
CA VAL A 100 -24.51 -27.58 12.52
C VAL A 100 -25.23 -28.92 12.61
N CYS A 101 -24.88 -29.75 13.59
CA CYS A 101 -25.50 -31.05 13.83
C CYS A 101 -25.92 -31.20 15.29
N SER A 102 -27.13 -31.72 15.52
CA SER A 102 -27.56 -32.17 16.84
C SER A 102 -27.11 -33.60 17.14
N SER A 103 -26.70 -33.84 18.38
CA SER A 103 -26.27 -35.12 18.92
C SER A 103 -26.82 -35.33 20.34
N SER A 104 -26.60 -36.53 20.90
CA SER A 104 -27.00 -36.93 22.27
C SER A 104 -28.50 -36.94 22.60
N GLY A 105 -29.37 -36.44 21.73
CA GLY A 105 -30.82 -36.51 21.88
C GLY A 105 -31.48 -37.68 21.14
N PRO A 106 -32.81 -37.82 21.23
CA PRO A 106 -33.56 -38.92 20.61
C PRO A 106 -33.44 -39.00 19.09
N THR A 107 -33.18 -37.85 18.44
CA THR A 107 -32.97 -37.75 17.00
C THR A 107 -31.66 -37.03 16.68
N SER A 108 -31.13 -37.20 15.47
CA SER A 108 -29.97 -36.42 15.01
C SER A 108 -30.33 -35.73 13.69
N LYS A 109 -30.09 -34.43 13.63
CA LYS A 109 -30.35 -33.58 12.46
C LYS A 109 -29.14 -32.71 12.19
N CYS A 110 -28.91 -32.40 10.92
CA CYS A 110 -27.88 -31.44 10.53
C CYS A 110 -28.44 -30.44 9.51
N SER A 111 -27.92 -29.22 9.53
CA SER A 111 -28.12 -28.20 8.50
C SER A 111 -26.85 -27.39 8.33
N THR A 112 -26.73 -26.67 7.21
CA THR A 112 -25.59 -25.80 6.96
C THR A 112 -26.06 -24.34 7.01
N SER A 113 -25.28 -23.48 7.67
CA SER A 113 -25.63 -22.07 7.78
C SER A 113 -25.59 -21.36 6.43
N ASP A 114 -26.56 -20.47 6.18
CA ASP A 114 -26.63 -19.67 4.96
C ASP A 114 -25.69 -18.44 4.99
N ALA A 115 -25.77 -17.57 3.97
CA ALA A 115 -24.96 -16.35 3.86
C ALA A 115 -25.10 -15.38 5.05
N SER A 116 -26.25 -15.40 5.74
CA SER A 116 -26.54 -14.61 6.94
C SER A 116 -26.20 -15.34 8.24
N GLY A 117 -25.62 -16.54 8.14
CA GLY A 117 -25.28 -17.40 9.25
C GLY A 117 -26.46 -18.19 9.82
N LEU A 118 -27.66 -18.11 9.23
CA LEU A 118 -28.85 -18.80 9.74
C LEU A 118 -28.76 -20.30 9.51
N TYR A 119 -29.10 -21.09 10.53
CA TYR A 119 -29.25 -22.54 10.44
C TYR A 119 -30.62 -22.97 10.98
N SER A 120 -31.12 -24.13 10.52
CA SER A 120 -32.42 -24.66 10.94
C SER A 120 -32.44 -26.19 10.92
N LEU A 121 -32.60 -26.80 12.09
CA LEU A 121 -32.78 -28.24 12.29
C LEU A 121 -34.26 -28.52 12.53
N THR A 122 -34.93 -29.12 11.56
CA THR A 122 -36.37 -29.45 11.64
C THR A 122 -36.59 -30.93 11.96
N GLY A 123 -37.72 -31.24 12.62
CA GLY A 123 -38.09 -32.62 12.93
C GLY A 123 -37.33 -33.21 14.11
N LEU A 124 -37.09 -32.41 15.16
CA LEU A 124 -36.49 -32.85 16.41
C LEU A 124 -37.57 -33.24 17.42
N ASP A 125 -37.38 -34.37 18.08
CA ASP A 125 -38.19 -34.81 19.22
C ASP A 125 -37.89 -33.96 20.47
N SER A 126 -38.81 -33.91 21.43
CA SER A 126 -38.49 -33.35 22.74
C SER A 126 -37.36 -34.14 23.41
N GLY A 127 -36.35 -33.45 23.92
CA GLY A 127 -35.22 -34.10 24.58
C GLY A 127 -34.07 -33.15 24.85
N THR A 128 -32.99 -33.69 25.38
CA THR A 128 -31.76 -32.94 25.67
C THR A 128 -30.73 -33.24 24.61
N TYR A 129 -30.23 -32.19 23.95
CA TYR A 129 -29.30 -32.30 22.83
C TYR A 129 -27.96 -31.62 23.13
N SER A 130 -26.93 -32.06 22.42
CA SER A 130 -25.69 -31.32 22.21
C SER A 130 -25.61 -30.86 20.76
N LEU A 131 -24.91 -29.77 20.49
CA LEU A 131 -24.68 -29.26 19.15
C LEU A 131 -23.20 -29.34 18.80
N GLY A 132 -22.90 -29.86 17.62
CA GLY A 132 -21.58 -29.83 17.01
C GLY A 132 -21.60 -28.97 15.76
N ILE A 133 -20.45 -28.38 15.44
CA ILE A 133 -20.23 -27.61 14.21
C ILE A 133 -19.02 -28.12 13.45
N SER A 134 -19.08 -28.10 12.13
CA SER A 134 -17.96 -28.48 11.28
C SER A 134 -17.96 -27.71 9.98
N ARG A 135 -16.79 -27.62 9.38
CA ARG A 135 -16.55 -27.02 8.08
C ARG A 135 -15.48 -27.80 7.32
N SER A 136 -15.69 -27.95 6.01
CA SER A 136 -14.69 -28.42 5.06
C SER A 136 -14.68 -27.53 3.82
N GLY A 137 -13.51 -27.08 3.35
CA GLY A 137 -13.35 -26.34 2.09
C GLY A 137 -12.78 -24.91 2.24
N THR A 138 -12.49 -24.24 1.12
CA THR A 138 -11.90 -22.89 1.12
C THR A 138 -12.93 -21.80 1.42
N THR A 139 -12.47 -20.64 1.90
CA THR A 139 -13.36 -19.55 2.34
C THR A 139 -12.70 -18.18 2.20
N ASN A 140 -13.53 -17.16 1.93
CA ASN A 140 -13.15 -15.74 1.97
C ASN A 140 -13.63 -15.05 3.27
N ILE A 141 -14.01 -15.83 4.28
CA ILE A 141 -14.58 -15.38 5.56
C ILE A 141 -13.56 -15.67 6.67
N ALA A 142 -13.59 -14.88 7.73
CA ALA A 142 -12.74 -15.02 8.91
C ALA A 142 -13.08 -16.28 9.73
N THR A 143 -12.75 -17.47 9.21
CA THR A 143 -12.75 -18.77 9.91
C THR A 143 -11.70 -19.68 9.29
N PRO A 144 -11.18 -20.68 10.04
CA PRO A 144 -10.34 -21.71 9.45
C PRO A 144 -11.04 -22.40 8.28
N ALA A 145 -10.29 -22.76 7.24
CA ALA A 145 -10.82 -23.45 6.07
C ALA A 145 -11.52 -24.78 6.44
N SER A 146 -10.88 -25.59 7.29
CA SER A 146 -11.44 -26.87 7.74
C SER A 146 -11.26 -27.05 9.24
N PHE A 147 -12.37 -27.26 9.94
CA PHE A 147 -12.39 -27.48 11.39
C PHE A 147 -13.64 -28.25 11.84
N SER A 148 -13.60 -28.78 13.06
CA SER A 148 -14.77 -29.33 13.74
C SER A 148 -14.75 -29.06 15.24
N ILE A 149 -15.92 -28.83 15.82
CA ILE A 149 -16.16 -28.71 17.26
C ILE A 149 -17.34 -29.61 17.61
N SER A 150 -17.15 -30.66 18.41
CA SER A 150 -18.17 -31.71 18.60
C SER A 150 -19.36 -31.30 19.47
N SER A 151 -19.12 -30.47 20.49
CA SER A 151 -20.07 -30.19 21.58
C SER A 151 -20.03 -28.71 21.97
N VAL A 152 -20.18 -27.82 21.00
CA VAL A 152 -20.14 -26.36 21.22
C VAL A 152 -21.26 -25.86 22.14
N ILE A 153 -22.40 -26.56 22.13
CA ILE A 153 -23.48 -26.41 23.12
C ILE A 153 -23.78 -27.80 23.68
N THR A 154 -24.04 -27.89 24.99
CA THR A 154 -24.41 -29.13 25.67
C THR A 154 -25.62 -28.91 26.56
N ASN A 155 -26.35 -29.99 26.87
CA ASN A 155 -27.53 -29.96 27.75
C ASN A 155 -28.64 -29.01 27.27
N LEU A 156 -28.81 -28.83 25.96
CA LEU A 156 -29.85 -27.99 25.38
C LEU A 156 -31.19 -28.75 25.40
N ALA A 157 -32.09 -28.35 26.28
CA ALA A 157 -33.44 -28.90 26.34
C ALA A 157 -34.31 -28.33 25.21
N ILE A 158 -34.88 -29.21 24.40
CA ILE A 158 -35.88 -28.88 23.37
C ILE A 158 -37.21 -29.46 23.82
N THR A 159 -38.16 -28.59 24.14
CA THR A 159 -39.56 -28.93 24.47
C THR A 159 -40.57 -28.12 23.66
N ALA A 160 -40.07 -27.18 22.85
CA ALA A 160 -40.79 -26.31 21.93
C ALA A 160 -39.84 -25.92 20.79
N ASN A 161 -40.32 -25.14 19.81
CA ASN A 161 -39.41 -24.50 18.85
C ASN A 161 -38.45 -23.57 19.59
N THR A 162 -37.15 -23.77 19.38
CA THR A 162 -36.08 -23.09 20.15
C THR A 162 -35.20 -22.28 19.21
N ASN A 163 -34.81 -21.09 19.66
CA ASN A 163 -33.77 -20.29 19.03
C ASN A 163 -32.48 -20.39 19.86
N GLN A 164 -31.36 -20.77 19.22
CA GLN A 164 -30.05 -20.90 19.85
C GLN A 164 -28.96 -20.39 18.90
N ASP A 165 -28.37 -19.24 19.21
CA ASP A 165 -27.18 -18.76 18.50
C ASP A 165 -25.94 -19.59 18.87
N ILE A 166 -25.01 -19.74 17.92
CA ILE A 166 -23.74 -20.45 18.08
C ILE A 166 -22.59 -19.49 17.80
N THR A 167 -21.68 -19.35 18.75
CA THR A 167 -20.45 -18.55 18.59
C THR A 167 -19.27 -19.45 18.28
N VAL A 168 -18.61 -19.23 17.14
CA VAL A 168 -17.35 -19.88 16.76
C VAL A 168 -16.20 -19.08 17.36
N PRO A 169 -15.31 -19.71 18.16
CA PRO A 169 -14.21 -19.01 18.82
C PRO A 169 -13.07 -18.72 17.84
N VAL A 170 -13.29 -17.82 16.88
CA VAL A 170 -12.28 -17.46 15.87
C VAL A 170 -11.31 -16.43 16.42
N VAL A 171 -10.03 -16.60 16.11
CA VAL A 171 -8.95 -15.65 16.32
C VAL A 171 -8.11 -15.54 15.06
N THR A 172 -7.48 -14.39 14.83
CA THR A 172 -6.62 -14.17 13.65
C THR A 172 -5.16 -14.10 14.09
N LEU A 173 -4.30 -14.87 13.43
CA LEU A 173 -2.86 -14.69 13.47
C LEU A 173 -2.44 -13.93 12.21
N SER A 174 -1.74 -12.82 12.37
CA SER A 174 -1.32 -11.97 11.26
C SER A 174 0.06 -11.42 11.50
N GLY A 175 0.70 -10.82 10.49
CA GLY A 175 1.95 -10.13 10.68
C GLY A 175 2.72 -9.94 9.38
N LYS A 176 4.01 -9.63 9.50
CA LYS A 176 4.91 -9.41 8.37
C LYS A 176 6.08 -10.38 8.39
N THR A 177 6.48 -10.88 7.23
CA THR A 177 7.70 -11.64 7.01
C THR A 177 8.81 -10.70 6.55
N THR A 178 9.89 -10.59 7.32
CA THR A 178 11.03 -9.71 7.00
C THR A 178 12.36 -10.43 7.16
N ASP A 179 13.44 -9.89 6.61
CA ASP A 179 14.79 -10.27 7.01
C ASP A 179 15.20 -9.56 8.32
N ASN A 180 16.42 -9.82 8.79
CA ASN A 180 16.96 -9.22 10.01
C ASN A 180 17.18 -7.70 9.92
N ASN A 181 17.07 -7.11 8.72
CA ASN A 181 17.17 -5.66 8.51
C ASN A 181 15.79 -5.00 8.33
N GLY A 182 14.70 -5.75 8.47
CA GLY A 182 13.34 -5.27 8.32
C GLY A 182 12.87 -5.16 6.86
N VAL A 183 13.65 -5.64 5.89
CA VAL A 183 13.23 -5.69 4.48
C VAL A 183 12.17 -6.77 4.33
N ALA A 184 11.08 -6.47 3.64
CA ALA A 184 10.00 -7.43 3.41
C ALA A 184 10.49 -8.63 2.58
N VAL A 185 10.12 -9.84 3.01
CA VAL A 185 10.39 -11.08 2.27
C VAL A 185 9.07 -11.61 1.76
N PRO A 186 8.74 -11.45 0.46
CA PRO A 186 7.50 -11.95 -0.11
C PRO A 186 7.55 -13.45 -0.37
N ASN A 187 6.39 -14.06 -0.62
CA ASN A 187 6.24 -15.48 -1.01
C ASN A 187 6.78 -16.48 0.03
N VAL A 188 6.80 -16.10 1.31
CA VAL A 188 7.15 -17.01 2.41
C VAL A 188 5.95 -17.91 2.65
N GLY A 189 6.13 -19.22 2.52
CA GLY A 189 5.15 -20.23 2.89
C GLY A 189 4.97 -20.28 4.41
N ILE A 190 3.74 -20.21 4.86
CA ILE A 190 3.34 -20.23 6.27
C ILE A 190 2.31 -21.34 6.42
N SER A 191 2.62 -22.33 7.25
CA SER A 191 1.72 -23.44 7.55
C SER A 191 1.42 -23.49 9.04
N VAL A 192 0.14 -23.54 9.40
CA VAL A 192 -0.33 -23.54 10.80
C VAL A 192 -1.56 -24.45 10.94
N GLY A 193 -1.74 -25.08 12.10
CA GLY A 193 -2.85 -25.99 12.39
C GLY A 193 -2.42 -27.46 12.44
N GLY A 194 -3.38 -28.37 12.26
CA GLY A 194 -3.18 -29.81 12.51
C GLY A 194 -3.35 -30.18 13.99
N ASN A 195 -4.10 -29.38 14.74
CA ASN A 195 -4.26 -29.50 16.18
C ASN A 195 -5.58 -30.18 16.56
N PHE A 196 -5.53 -30.96 17.64
CA PHE A 196 -6.67 -31.59 18.29
C PHE A 196 -6.56 -31.29 19.79
N TRP A 197 -7.60 -30.71 20.37
CA TRP A 197 -7.63 -30.36 21.79
C TRP A 197 -9.05 -30.36 22.34
N SER A 198 -9.19 -30.23 23.65
CA SER A 198 -10.49 -30.20 24.32
C SER A 198 -10.59 -29.00 25.25
N VAL A 199 -11.77 -28.39 25.32
CA VAL A 199 -12.10 -27.34 26.30
C VAL A 199 -13.40 -27.73 26.96
N GLY A 200 -13.36 -28.11 28.25
CA GLY A 200 -14.50 -28.71 28.92
C GLY A 200 -14.96 -29.99 28.20
N SER A 201 -16.23 -30.04 27.80
CA SER A 201 -16.84 -31.17 27.06
C SER A 201 -16.75 -31.05 25.53
N ALA A 202 -16.20 -29.95 25.00
CA ALA A 202 -16.07 -29.72 23.57
C ALA A 202 -14.71 -30.17 23.06
N ASN A 203 -14.70 -31.03 22.03
CA ASN A 203 -13.49 -31.43 21.30
C ASN A 203 -13.36 -30.59 20.05
N TYR A 204 -12.16 -30.05 19.83
CA TYR A 204 -11.81 -29.17 18.73
C TYR A 204 -10.83 -29.88 17.80
N SER A 205 -10.95 -29.62 16.51
CA SER A 205 -10.00 -30.05 15.49
C SER A 205 -9.85 -28.96 14.45
N VAL A 206 -8.62 -28.54 14.18
CA VAL A 206 -8.28 -27.59 13.11
C VAL A 206 -7.26 -28.26 12.23
N TYR A 207 -7.60 -28.49 10.97
CA TYR A 207 -6.69 -29.09 10.00
C TYR A 207 -5.61 -28.08 9.58
N SER A 208 -4.52 -28.56 9.00
CA SER A 208 -3.44 -27.69 8.54
C SER A 208 -3.94 -26.69 7.50
N GLN A 209 -3.47 -25.45 7.63
CA GLN A 209 -3.73 -24.34 6.74
C GLN A 209 -2.40 -23.83 6.22
N SER A 210 -2.29 -23.65 4.91
CA SER A 210 -1.08 -23.15 4.26
C SER A 210 -1.41 -21.90 3.45
N LEU A 211 -0.61 -20.87 3.60
CA LEU A 211 -0.69 -19.61 2.88
C LEU A 211 0.70 -19.09 2.53
N THR A 212 0.77 -18.08 1.68
CA THR A 212 2.00 -17.38 1.33
C THR A 212 1.90 -15.90 1.67
N SER A 213 2.97 -15.30 2.17
CA SER A 213 3.02 -13.85 2.38
C SER A 213 2.94 -13.08 1.06
N ASP A 214 2.32 -11.89 1.09
CA ASP A 214 2.14 -11.03 -0.07
C ASP A 214 3.46 -10.32 -0.50
N ALA A 215 3.39 -9.47 -1.53
CA ALA A 215 4.54 -8.71 -2.04
C ALA A 215 5.17 -7.77 -1.00
N SER A 216 4.39 -7.33 -0.01
CA SER A 216 4.85 -6.53 1.13
C SER A 216 5.24 -7.39 2.33
N GLY A 217 5.20 -8.72 2.22
CA GLY A 217 5.47 -9.67 3.29
C GLY A 217 4.33 -9.85 4.29
N ASN A 218 3.13 -9.29 4.06
CA ASN A 218 2.03 -9.45 5.01
C ASN A 218 1.39 -10.84 4.88
N TYR A 219 0.89 -11.35 5.99
CA TYR A 219 0.11 -12.59 6.03
C TYR A 219 -1.00 -12.51 7.08
N SER A 220 -2.06 -13.30 6.90
CA SER A 220 -3.16 -13.40 7.85
C SER A 220 -3.87 -14.75 7.73
N VAL A 221 -4.15 -15.38 8.86
CA VAL A 221 -4.81 -16.69 8.94
C VAL A 221 -5.77 -16.74 10.12
N ALA A 222 -6.99 -17.23 9.86
CA ALA A 222 -7.99 -17.46 10.89
C ALA A 222 -7.80 -18.84 11.54
N LEU A 223 -7.83 -18.88 12.87
CA LEU A 223 -7.63 -20.05 13.73
C LEU A 223 -8.78 -20.14 14.74
N LEU A 224 -8.86 -21.25 15.49
CA LEU A 224 -9.73 -21.32 16.67
C LEU A 224 -8.94 -21.02 17.94
N ALA A 225 -9.59 -20.34 18.89
CA ALA A 225 -9.01 -19.95 20.15
C ALA A 225 -8.83 -21.13 21.12
N ASN A 226 -8.18 -20.86 22.25
CA ASN A 226 -7.97 -21.78 23.37
C ASN A 226 -7.03 -22.94 23.05
N ASN A 227 -6.06 -22.72 22.17
CA ASN A 227 -5.02 -23.68 21.85
C ASN A 227 -3.68 -22.99 21.55
N SER A 228 -2.60 -23.73 21.74
CA SER A 228 -1.27 -23.34 21.29
C SER A 228 -0.97 -23.93 19.92
N TYR A 229 -0.53 -23.09 18.98
CA TYR A 229 -0.21 -23.52 17.61
C TYR A 229 1.29 -23.56 17.37
N SER A 230 1.70 -24.45 16.47
CA SER A 230 3.01 -24.38 15.81
C SER A 230 2.84 -23.78 14.41
N ILE A 231 3.84 -23.02 13.99
CA ILE A 231 3.90 -22.35 12.70
C ILE A 231 5.15 -22.84 11.99
N THR A 232 4.98 -23.47 10.83
CA THR A 232 6.08 -23.87 9.95
C THR A 232 6.28 -22.79 8.89
N ILE A 233 7.51 -22.31 8.79
CA ILE A 233 7.95 -21.27 7.86
C ILE A 233 8.79 -21.92 6.77
N THR A 234 8.33 -21.82 5.53
CA THR A 234 9.00 -22.31 4.32
C THR A 234 9.43 -21.11 3.49
N PRO A 235 10.74 -20.82 3.39
CA PRO A 235 11.20 -19.66 2.63
C PRO A 235 10.98 -19.81 1.11
N PRO A 236 11.03 -18.71 0.34
CA PRO A 236 10.89 -18.75 -1.11
C PRO A 236 11.94 -19.68 -1.75
N THR A 237 11.54 -20.47 -2.74
CA THR A 237 12.42 -21.40 -3.44
C THR A 237 13.62 -20.68 -4.05
N GLY A 238 14.83 -21.23 -3.85
CA GLY A 238 16.07 -20.65 -4.36
C GLY A 238 16.60 -19.46 -3.54
N SER A 239 15.92 -19.06 -2.46
CA SER A 239 16.45 -18.06 -1.54
C SER A 239 17.49 -18.64 -0.58
N LEU A 240 18.30 -17.77 0.01
CA LEU A 240 19.29 -18.13 1.05
C LEU A 240 18.68 -18.17 2.47
N PHE A 241 17.37 -17.97 2.60
CA PHE A 241 16.69 -17.97 3.89
C PHE A 241 16.51 -19.39 4.43
N VAL A 242 16.58 -19.53 5.75
CA VAL A 242 16.52 -20.81 6.45
C VAL A 242 15.07 -21.10 6.87
N PRO A 243 14.57 -22.34 6.69
CA PRO A 243 13.28 -22.75 7.25
C PRO A 243 13.26 -22.65 8.77
N ALA A 244 12.10 -22.32 9.32
CA ALA A 244 11.91 -22.18 10.77
C ALA A 244 10.62 -22.86 11.22
N ASN A 245 10.61 -23.33 12.46
CA ASN A 245 9.40 -23.79 13.13
C ASN A 245 9.25 -22.99 14.42
N LEU A 246 8.15 -22.28 14.55
CA LEU A 246 7.82 -21.48 15.70
C LEU A 246 6.77 -22.24 16.52
N THR A 247 7.02 -22.48 17.81
CA THR A 247 6.13 -23.26 18.69
C THR A 247 5.67 -22.43 19.89
N GLY A 248 4.58 -22.84 20.54
CA GLY A 248 4.10 -22.17 21.76
C GLY A 248 3.28 -20.91 21.50
N TYR A 249 2.62 -20.81 20.33
CA TYR A 249 1.80 -19.65 19.99
C TYR A 249 0.40 -19.81 20.57
N ASP A 250 0.24 -19.42 21.83
CA ASP A 250 -1.03 -19.49 22.53
C ASP A 250 -2.03 -18.49 21.93
N MET A 251 -3.10 -19.00 21.33
CA MET A 251 -4.12 -18.20 20.66
C MET A 251 -5.37 -18.12 21.55
N THR A 252 -5.41 -17.17 22.47
CA THR A 252 -6.60 -16.82 23.26
C THR A 252 -7.35 -15.62 22.69
N VAL A 253 -6.62 -14.75 21.98
CA VAL A 253 -7.10 -13.58 21.25
C VAL A 253 -6.34 -13.49 19.91
N SER A 254 -6.81 -12.65 18.98
CA SER A 254 -6.07 -12.37 17.75
C SER A 254 -4.70 -11.76 18.06
N LYS A 255 -3.67 -12.16 17.33
CA LYS A 255 -2.27 -11.76 17.55
C LYS A 255 -1.61 -11.29 16.26
N ILE A 256 -0.71 -10.32 16.41
CA ILE A 256 0.25 -9.92 15.39
C ILE A 256 1.59 -10.58 15.73
N GLN A 257 2.15 -11.34 14.81
CA GLN A 257 3.44 -12.00 14.90
C GLN A 257 4.29 -11.68 13.67
N ASN A 258 5.30 -10.84 13.84
CA ASN A 258 6.29 -10.62 12.79
C ASN A 258 7.27 -11.80 12.74
N ILE A 259 7.55 -12.31 11.55
CA ILE A 259 8.44 -13.44 11.31
C ILE A 259 9.72 -12.88 10.70
N ILE A 260 10.83 -13.00 11.42
CA ILE A 260 12.14 -12.58 10.94
C ILE A 260 12.86 -13.82 10.40
N LEU A 261 13.16 -13.83 9.10
CA LEU A 261 13.90 -14.90 8.45
C LEU A 261 15.41 -14.62 8.52
N SER A 262 16.15 -15.63 8.92
CA SER A 262 17.62 -15.62 8.89
C SER A 262 18.14 -16.23 7.60
N LYS A 263 19.24 -15.70 7.06
CA LYS A 263 19.94 -16.28 5.91
C LYS A 263 21.05 -17.24 6.36
N THR A 264 21.47 -18.14 5.48
CA THR A 264 22.63 -19.03 5.67
C THR A 264 23.97 -18.31 5.53
N VAL A 265 23.97 -17.07 5.03
CA VAL A 265 25.15 -16.23 4.83
C VAL A 265 25.07 -15.00 5.72
N SER A 266 26.23 -14.54 6.19
CA SER A 266 26.33 -13.22 6.82
C SER A 266 26.13 -12.11 5.79
N GLN A 267 25.74 -10.93 6.24
CA GLN A 267 25.62 -9.74 5.40
C GLN A 267 26.68 -8.72 5.74
N TYR A 268 27.00 -7.87 4.78
CA TYR A 268 27.82 -6.69 4.98
C TYR A 268 27.09 -5.43 4.54
N GLN A 269 27.43 -4.30 5.16
CA GLN A 269 26.84 -3.00 4.83
C GLN A 269 27.81 -2.18 3.99
N LEU A 270 27.35 -1.72 2.83
CA LEU A 270 28.09 -0.80 1.97
C LEU A 270 27.49 0.59 2.10
N PHE A 271 28.32 1.57 2.45
CA PHE A 271 27.99 2.98 2.40
C PHE A 271 28.66 3.67 1.22
N VAL A 272 27.94 4.59 0.60
CA VAL A 272 28.49 5.54 -0.38
C VAL A 272 28.22 6.95 0.09
N THR A 273 29.25 7.78 0.04
CA THR A 273 29.15 9.22 0.31
C THR A 273 29.39 9.98 -0.99
N VAL A 274 28.52 10.91 -1.35
CA VAL A 274 28.70 11.82 -2.48
C VAL A 274 29.16 13.18 -1.96
N THR A 275 30.30 13.67 -2.47
CA THR A 275 30.94 14.92 -2.00
C THR A 275 31.58 15.71 -3.15
N GLY A 276 32.15 16.88 -2.82
CA GLY A 276 32.87 17.75 -3.74
C GLY A 276 32.11 19.04 -4.05
N THR A 277 32.67 19.87 -4.93
CA THR A 277 32.05 21.15 -5.35
C THR A 277 31.02 20.96 -6.47
N GLY A 278 31.10 19.82 -7.19
CA GLY A 278 30.15 19.44 -8.23
C GLY A 278 29.03 18.56 -7.71
N SER A 279 28.15 18.16 -8.61
CA SER A 279 27.05 17.24 -8.31
C SER A 279 27.03 16.05 -9.27
N GLY A 280 26.42 14.96 -8.81
CA GLY A 280 26.27 13.74 -9.58
C GLY A 280 25.55 12.67 -8.77
N SER A 281 25.40 11.48 -9.36
CA SER A 281 24.77 10.34 -8.72
C SER A 281 25.65 9.10 -8.81
N VAL A 282 25.51 8.22 -7.83
CA VAL A 282 26.13 6.90 -7.76
C VAL A 282 25.04 5.85 -7.78
N SER A 283 25.16 4.86 -8.67
CA SER A 283 24.29 3.69 -8.73
C SER A 283 25.07 2.43 -8.35
N ALA A 284 24.39 1.46 -7.73
CA ALA A 284 24.97 0.17 -7.34
C ALA A 284 24.25 -1.01 -8.00
N SER A 285 25.00 -2.02 -8.45
CA SER A 285 24.49 -3.23 -9.13
C SER A 285 25.30 -4.48 -8.76
N PRO A 286 24.72 -5.69 -8.68
CA PRO A 286 23.30 -6.04 -8.96
C PRO A 286 22.40 -5.81 -7.73
N VAL A 287 21.17 -5.31 -7.94
CA VAL A 287 20.21 -4.80 -6.92
C VAL A 287 20.88 -3.87 -5.90
N GLY A 288 20.66 -2.56 -6.05
CA GLY A 288 21.29 -1.60 -5.16
C GLY A 288 20.49 -0.31 -5.02
N PHE A 289 21.17 0.70 -4.50
CA PHE A 289 20.64 2.01 -4.24
C PHE A 289 21.19 3.02 -5.24
N THR A 290 20.50 4.16 -5.37
CA THR A 290 21.05 5.35 -6.03
C THR A 290 21.32 6.39 -4.95
N CYS A 291 22.53 6.93 -4.93
CA CYS A 291 22.96 7.97 -3.99
C CYS A 291 23.37 9.22 -4.75
N SER A 292 22.66 10.31 -4.55
CA SER A 292 22.90 11.57 -5.25
C SER A 292 23.35 12.71 -4.33
N ASN A 293 23.27 12.49 -3.02
CA ASN A 293 23.69 13.45 -2.02
C ASN A 293 24.10 12.73 -0.73
N GLY A 294 24.94 13.38 0.08
CA GLY A 294 25.23 12.91 1.44
C GLY A 294 25.72 11.46 1.49
N LYS A 295 25.22 10.69 2.46
CA LYS A 295 25.61 9.30 2.71
C LYS A 295 24.42 8.37 2.58
N CYS A 296 24.54 7.37 1.71
CA CYS A 296 23.55 6.32 1.51
C CYS A 296 24.15 4.96 1.88
N GLY A 297 23.33 3.97 2.24
CA GLY A 297 23.83 2.65 2.58
C GLY A 297 22.85 1.53 2.26
N TRP A 298 23.39 0.32 2.04
CA TRP A 298 22.62 -0.88 1.72
C TRP A 298 23.30 -2.14 2.25
N TYR A 299 22.51 -3.20 2.48
CA TYR A 299 23.00 -4.49 2.94
C TYR A 299 23.10 -5.47 1.76
N TYR A 300 24.25 -6.14 1.67
CA TYR A 300 24.52 -7.16 0.67
C TYR A 300 24.89 -8.47 1.34
N ASP A 301 24.47 -9.58 0.72
CA ASP A 301 24.84 -10.92 1.16
C ASP A 301 26.33 -11.13 0.91
N SER A 302 27.03 -11.75 1.87
CA SER A 302 28.46 -12.07 1.73
C SER A 302 28.72 -12.89 0.46
N GLY A 303 29.78 -12.55 -0.28
CA GLY A 303 30.10 -13.10 -1.60
C GLY A 303 29.48 -12.32 -2.77
N THR A 304 28.55 -11.40 -2.53
CA THR A 304 28.03 -10.49 -3.58
C THR A 304 29.11 -9.49 -3.95
N THR A 305 29.40 -9.36 -5.25
CA THR A 305 30.27 -8.32 -5.80
C THR A 305 29.41 -7.17 -6.33
N VAL A 306 29.60 -5.98 -5.78
CA VAL A 306 28.83 -4.77 -6.10
C VAL A 306 29.68 -3.83 -6.95
N ASN A 307 29.15 -3.45 -8.11
CA ASN A 307 29.73 -2.43 -8.98
C ASN A 307 29.05 -1.08 -8.74
N LEU A 308 29.85 -0.07 -8.48
CA LEU A 308 29.42 1.32 -8.32
C LEU A 308 29.73 2.12 -9.59
N GLY A 309 28.71 2.77 -10.14
CA GLY A 309 28.82 3.66 -11.29
C GLY A 309 28.50 5.09 -10.90
N ALA A 310 29.39 6.04 -11.24
CA ALA A 310 29.20 7.47 -11.01
C ALA A 310 28.77 8.18 -12.31
N THR A 311 27.74 9.02 -12.22
CA THR A 311 27.25 9.85 -13.32
C THR A 311 27.25 11.31 -12.88
N PRO A 312 28.18 12.14 -13.39
CA PRO A 312 28.16 13.58 -13.15
C PRO A 312 26.90 14.23 -13.70
N ASN A 313 26.41 15.25 -13.02
CA ASN A 313 25.41 16.14 -13.59
C ASN A 313 26.06 17.15 -14.54
N ALA A 314 25.24 17.87 -15.32
CA ALA A 314 25.72 18.97 -16.16
C ALA A 314 26.50 20.01 -15.33
N GLY A 315 27.59 20.53 -15.88
CA GLY A 315 28.48 21.47 -15.18
C GLY A 315 29.36 20.84 -14.10
N SER A 316 29.44 19.50 -14.04
CA SER A 316 30.32 18.77 -13.11
C SER A 316 31.09 17.66 -13.81
N THR A 317 32.24 17.29 -13.25
CA THR A 317 33.03 16.12 -13.64
C THR A 317 33.19 15.17 -12.47
N PHE A 318 33.33 13.88 -12.76
CA PHE A 318 33.67 12.89 -11.73
C PHE A 318 35.17 12.97 -11.45
N ALA A 319 35.53 13.44 -10.25
CA ALA A 319 36.93 13.59 -9.85
C ALA A 319 37.55 12.27 -9.36
N GLY A 320 36.71 11.34 -8.87
CA GLY A 320 37.13 9.98 -8.55
C GLY A 320 36.51 9.39 -7.28
N TRP A 321 36.79 8.11 -7.08
CA TRP A 321 36.48 7.34 -5.89
C TRP A 321 37.58 7.46 -4.85
N SER A 322 37.21 7.26 -3.59
CA SER A 322 38.14 7.01 -2.49
C SER A 322 37.49 6.13 -1.42
N GLY A 323 38.28 5.38 -0.65
CA GLY A 323 37.77 4.49 0.40
C GLY A 323 37.22 3.16 -0.12
N GLY A 324 37.03 2.19 0.78
CA GLY A 324 36.46 0.88 0.45
C GLY A 324 37.22 0.07 -0.61
N GLY A 325 38.52 0.36 -0.81
CA GLY A 325 39.34 -0.27 -1.86
C GLY A 325 39.25 0.39 -3.23
N CYS A 326 38.42 1.44 -3.39
CA CYS A 326 38.27 2.16 -4.65
C CYS A 326 39.10 3.45 -4.67
N SER A 327 39.70 3.74 -5.83
CA SER A 327 40.50 4.94 -6.07
C SER A 327 40.45 5.36 -7.53
N GLY A 328 40.66 6.65 -7.80
CA GLY A 328 40.70 7.21 -9.15
C GLY A 328 39.31 7.22 -9.84
N THR A 329 39.29 7.38 -11.15
CA THR A 329 38.04 7.57 -11.93
C THR A 329 37.51 6.29 -12.58
N ALA A 330 38.22 5.17 -12.45
CA ALA A 330 37.77 3.88 -12.97
C ALA A 330 36.53 3.37 -12.21
N GLY A 331 35.86 2.36 -12.77
CA GLY A 331 34.75 1.70 -12.07
C GLY A 331 35.15 1.19 -10.69
N CYS A 332 34.26 1.30 -9.71
CA CYS A 332 34.52 0.87 -8.33
C CYS A 332 33.78 -0.44 -8.04
N THR A 333 34.50 -1.43 -7.54
CA THR A 333 33.96 -2.75 -7.21
C THR A 333 34.23 -3.07 -5.75
N VAL A 334 33.19 -3.46 -5.02
CA VAL A 334 33.23 -3.73 -3.59
C VAL A 334 32.55 -5.07 -3.30
N ASN A 335 33.14 -5.88 -2.44
CA ASN A 335 32.62 -7.21 -2.06
C ASN A 335 32.58 -7.43 -0.53
N SER A 336 32.74 -6.37 0.25
CA SER A 336 32.76 -6.39 1.71
C SER A 336 32.17 -5.11 2.30
N GLY A 337 31.97 -5.10 3.63
CA GLY A 337 31.51 -3.92 4.34
C GLY A 337 32.51 -2.77 4.19
N ALA A 338 32.04 -1.62 3.69
CA ALA A 338 32.92 -0.52 3.35
C ALA A 338 32.18 0.82 3.33
N THR A 339 32.95 1.91 3.39
CA THR A 339 32.48 3.25 3.03
C THR A 339 33.30 3.74 1.85
N VAL A 340 32.63 4.03 0.74
CA VAL A 340 33.21 4.58 -0.48
C VAL A 340 32.75 6.03 -0.63
N THR A 341 33.63 6.91 -1.07
CA THR A 341 33.33 8.32 -1.35
C THR A 341 33.48 8.59 -2.83
N ALA A 342 32.44 9.13 -3.45
CA ALA A 342 32.42 9.63 -4.83
C ALA A 342 32.58 11.16 -4.81
N THR A 343 33.64 11.68 -5.42
CA THR A 343 33.87 13.12 -5.48
C THR A 343 33.51 13.66 -6.86
N PHE A 344 32.65 14.67 -6.90
CA PHE A 344 32.33 15.43 -8.11
C PHE A 344 32.91 16.85 -8.00
N THR A 345 33.53 17.34 -9.05
CA THR A 345 34.07 18.71 -9.10
C THR A 345 33.27 19.52 -10.10
N ALA A 346 32.84 20.71 -9.70
CA ALA A 346 32.13 21.60 -10.61
C ALA A 346 33.13 22.16 -11.65
N THR A 347 32.71 22.27 -12.89
CA THR A 347 33.50 22.89 -13.97
C THR A 347 33.17 24.37 -14.06
N THR A 348 34.19 25.22 -14.11
CA THR A 348 34.00 26.65 -14.37
C THR A 348 33.68 26.88 -15.85
N SER A 349 32.70 27.76 -16.11
CA SER A 349 32.24 28.13 -17.44
C SER A 349 32.20 29.65 -17.58
N VAL A 350 32.51 30.16 -18.78
CA VAL A 350 32.24 31.54 -19.15
C VAL A 350 30.85 31.58 -19.78
N ILE A 351 29.92 32.26 -19.13
CA ILE A 351 28.58 32.51 -19.64
C ILE A 351 28.64 33.78 -20.47
N ALA A 352 28.21 33.71 -21.73
CA ALA A 352 28.08 34.87 -22.61
C ALA A 352 26.64 34.97 -23.12
N ALA A 353 26.19 36.21 -23.35
CA ALA A 353 24.90 36.50 -23.96
C ALA A 353 25.09 37.27 -25.26
N ASP A 354 24.31 36.90 -26.28
CA ASP A 354 24.16 37.70 -27.49
C ASP A 354 23.02 38.69 -27.30
N LEU A 355 23.35 39.96 -27.18
CA LEU A 355 22.38 41.03 -27.07
C LEU A 355 21.98 41.51 -28.46
N VAL A 356 20.73 41.93 -28.61
CA VAL A 356 20.25 42.73 -29.75
C VAL A 356 19.99 44.17 -29.32
N ALA A 357 19.89 45.08 -30.28
CA ALA A 357 19.50 46.46 -29.99
C ALA A 357 18.11 46.50 -29.31
N GLY A 358 17.99 47.25 -28.22
CA GLY A 358 16.80 47.31 -27.38
C GLY A 358 16.92 46.45 -26.12
N TRP A 359 15.77 45.97 -25.64
CA TRP A 359 15.65 45.29 -24.35
C TRP A 359 15.94 43.79 -24.46
N ASN A 360 16.87 43.33 -23.62
CA ASN A 360 17.29 41.93 -23.49
C ASN A 360 17.07 41.50 -22.04
N LEU A 361 16.53 40.30 -21.84
CA LEU A 361 16.39 39.69 -20.52
C LEU A 361 17.47 38.64 -20.35
N LEU A 362 18.42 38.93 -19.47
CA LEU A 362 19.61 38.11 -19.23
C LEU A 362 19.60 37.53 -17.83
N GLY A 363 20.42 36.51 -17.63
CA GLY A 363 20.52 35.77 -16.40
C GLY A 363 21.95 35.43 -16.03
N ASN A 364 22.28 35.50 -14.75
CA ASN A 364 23.52 34.94 -14.21
C ASN A 364 23.26 33.52 -13.71
N GLY A 365 23.31 32.54 -14.62
CA GLY A 365 23.21 31.11 -14.29
C GLY A 365 24.48 30.51 -13.69
N SER A 366 25.42 31.31 -13.16
CA SER A 366 26.62 30.81 -12.47
C SER A 366 26.66 31.22 -11.01
N ASP A 367 27.58 30.64 -10.23
CA ASP A 367 27.91 31.09 -8.88
C ASP A 367 28.84 32.32 -8.82
N GLY A 368 29.39 32.74 -9.97
CA GLY A 368 30.24 33.92 -10.09
C GLY A 368 29.43 35.20 -9.94
N THR A 369 29.94 36.18 -9.19
CA THR A 369 29.31 37.51 -9.11
C THR A 369 29.76 38.39 -10.27
N VAL A 370 28.80 39.06 -10.92
CA VAL A 370 29.05 40.02 -11.99
C VAL A 370 29.24 41.41 -11.38
N ASP A 371 30.37 42.04 -11.66
CA ASP A 371 30.55 43.47 -11.44
C ASP A 371 29.92 44.24 -12.61
N VAL A 372 28.89 45.03 -12.32
CA VAL A 372 28.02 45.62 -13.34
C VAL A 372 28.75 46.71 -14.14
N ALA A 373 29.59 47.50 -13.49
CA ALA A 373 30.37 48.54 -14.16
C ALA A 373 31.43 47.94 -15.09
N THR A 374 32.07 46.85 -14.69
CA THR A 374 33.06 46.13 -15.50
C THR A 374 32.40 45.45 -16.70
N ALA A 375 31.27 44.78 -16.50
CA ALA A 375 30.59 44.03 -17.56
C ALA A 375 29.80 44.91 -18.53
N PHE A 376 29.21 46.01 -18.05
CA PHE A 376 28.25 46.84 -18.81
C PHE A 376 28.66 48.32 -18.91
N GLY A 377 29.92 48.66 -18.62
CA GLY A 377 30.45 50.03 -18.60
C GLY A 377 30.67 50.69 -19.95
N ASP A 378 30.57 49.96 -21.06
CA ASP A 378 30.76 50.52 -22.40
C ASP A 378 29.52 51.31 -22.87
N ALA A 379 29.56 52.62 -22.67
CA ALA A 379 28.51 53.57 -23.04
C ALA A 379 28.17 53.60 -24.55
N THR A 380 29.04 53.05 -25.41
CA THR A 380 28.75 52.92 -26.85
C THR A 380 27.82 51.75 -27.14
N LYS A 381 27.85 50.71 -26.29
CA LYS A 381 27.07 49.48 -26.46
C LYS A 381 25.84 49.43 -25.57
N ILE A 382 25.93 49.96 -24.35
CA ILE A 382 24.89 49.80 -23.32
C ILE A 382 24.26 51.15 -22.97
N SER A 383 22.94 51.16 -22.83
CA SER A 383 22.18 52.32 -22.35
C SER A 383 21.93 52.23 -20.86
N THR A 384 21.35 51.11 -20.38
CA THR A 384 20.98 50.93 -18.98
C THR A 384 20.91 49.45 -18.61
N VAL A 385 21.17 49.12 -17.35
CA VAL A 385 20.98 47.79 -16.76
C VAL A 385 20.02 47.90 -15.59
N TRP A 386 19.08 46.96 -15.50
CA TRP A 386 18.04 46.96 -14.47
C TRP A 386 17.90 45.58 -13.84
N LYS A 387 17.67 45.52 -12.55
CA LYS A 387 17.42 44.26 -11.84
C LYS A 387 16.29 44.43 -10.85
N TRP A 388 15.42 43.44 -10.73
CA TRP A 388 14.43 43.39 -9.66
C TRP A 388 15.06 42.78 -8.42
N VAL A 389 15.06 43.53 -7.32
CA VAL A 389 15.46 43.03 -6.00
C VAL A 389 14.20 42.58 -5.27
N SER A 390 14.17 41.33 -4.83
CA SER A 390 13.10 40.76 -4.00
C SER A 390 13.51 40.78 -2.51
N GLY A 391 12.54 40.63 -1.59
CA GLY A 391 12.79 40.56 -0.15
C GLY A 391 12.64 41.89 0.60
N ALA A 392 13.56 42.20 1.52
CA ALA A 392 13.39 43.26 2.55
C ALA A 392 13.31 44.71 2.00
N ASN A 393 13.77 44.96 0.77
CA ASN A 393 13.59 46.24 0.09
C ASN A 393 13.25 45.99 -1.39
N PRO A 394 12.00 45.60 -1.69
CA PRO A 394 11.63 45.18 -3.03
C PRO A 394 11.60 46.38 -3.97
N GLY A 395 12.26 46.27 -5.12
CA GLY A 395 12.27 47.35 -6.09
C GLY A 395 13.31 47.20 -7.19
N TRP A 396 13.25 48.12 -8.14
CA TRP A 396 14.20 48.18 -9.23
C TRP A 396 15.55 48.70 -8.76
N ALA A 397 16.61 47.99 -9.13
CA ALA A 397 17.98 48.45 -9.09
C ALA A 397 18.41 48.93 -10.48
N PHE A 398 19.17 50.03 -10.54
CA PHE A 398 19.51 50.73 -11.78
C PHE A 398 21.01 51.00 -11.91
N TYR A 399 21.50 50.85 -13.14
CA TYR A 399 22.83 51.29 -13.57
C TYR A 399 22.77 51.87 -14.99
N THR A 400 23.59 52.89 -15.27
CA THR A 400 23.84 53.37 -16.63
C THR A 400 25.30 53.77 -16.82
N PRO A 401 25.96 53.32 -17.91
CA PRO A 401 27.30 53.79 -18.26
C PRO A 401 27.30 55.20 -18.86
N LEU A 402 26.13 55.81 -19.09
CA LEU A 402 26.01 57.15 -19.66
C LEU A 402 26.34 58.27 -18.65
N GLN A 403 26.49 57.92 -17.37
CA GLN A 403 26.86 58.84 -16.29
C GLN A 403 28.12 58.34 -15.60
N VAL A 404 28.99 59.27 -15.19
CA VAL A 404 30.30 58.96 -14.59
C VAL A 404 30.15 58.22 -13.25
N ASP A 405 29.09 58.49 -12.49
CA ASP A 405 28.76 57.81 -11.23
C ASP A 405 27.96 56.51 -11.43
N GLY A 406 27.81 56.04 -12.67
CA GLY A 406 27.02 54.86 -13.01
C GLY A 406 25.51 55.06 -12.87
N GLY A 407 25.02 56.29 -12.65
CA GLY A 407 23.62 56.58 -12.39
C GLY A 407 23.21 56.50 -10.92
N ALA A 408 24.15 56.50 -9.99
CA ALA A 408 23.88 56.44 -8.55
C ALA A 408 23.00 57.60 -8.07
N ALA A 409 23.31 58.84 -8.47
CA ALA A 409 22.50 60.02 -8.13
C ALA A 409 21.09 59.94 -8.73
N TYR A 410 20.97 59.44 -9.97
CA TYR A 410 19.68 59.24 -10.61
C TYR A 410 18.85 58.18 -9.86
N ALA A 411 19.44 57.03 -9.54
CA ALA A 411 18.78 55.96 -8.80
C ALA A 411 18.22 56.48 -7.47
N ALA A 412 19.05 57.18 -6.69
CA ALA A 412 18.62 57.80 -5.43
C ALA A 412 17.46 58.79 -5.62
N SER A 413 17.52 59.64 -6.65
CA SER A 413 16.46 60.63 -6.96
C SER A 413 15.11 60.00 -7.34
N LYS A 414 15.12 58.76 -7.84
CA LYS A 414 13.93 58.01 -8.27
C LYS A 414 13.49 56.95 -7.27
N GLY A 415 14.21 56.78 -6.16
CA GLY A 415 13.95 55.73 -5.18
C GLY A 415 14.32 54.32 -5.67
N TYR A 416 15.21 54.22 -6.67
CA TYR A 416 15.77 52.95 -7.12
C TYR A 416 17.00 52.58 -6.30
N ASN A 417 17.27 51.29 -6.19
CA ASN A 417 18.55 50.80 -5.66
C ASN A 417 19.66 51.09 -6.68
N PHE A 418 20.87 51.40 -6.22
CA PHE A 418 22.02 51.48 -7.13
C PHE A 418 22.54 50.07 -7.43
N LEU A 419 22.64 49.72 -8.71
CA LEU A 419 23.02 48.38 -9.15
C LEU A 419 24.53 48.29 -9.35
N THR A 420 25.23 47.66 -8.40
CA THR A 420 26.68 47.43 -8.49
C THR A 420 27.04 46.00 -8.88
N THR A 421 26.24 45.03 -8.44
CA THR A 421 26.51 43.61 -8.65
C THR A 421 25.28 42.81 -9.05
N ILE A 422 25.49 41.76 -9.84
CA ILE A 422 24.50 40.71 -10.11
C ILE A 422 25.09 39.41 -9.54
N LYS A 423 24.46 38.88 -8.50
CA LYS A 423 24.86 37.66 -7.79
C LYS A 423 24.41 36.42 -8.57
N ALA A 424 24.87 35.29 -8.05
CA ALA A 424 24.49 33.98 -8.55
C ALA A 424 22.97 33.80 -8.63
N GLY A 425 22.50 33.25 -9.74
CA GLY A 425 21.09 32.89 -9.92
C GLY A 425 20.14 34.05 -10.18
N GLU A 426 20.64 35.28 -10.32
CA GLU A 426 19.81 36.47 -10.51
C GLU A 426 19.60 36.77 -12.01
N GLY A 427 18.36 37.14 -12.36
CA GLY A 427 18.04 37.68 -13.67
C GLY A 427 18.07 39.21 -13.69
N PHE A 428 18.25 39.80 -14.87
CA PHE A 428 18.36 41.25 -15.05
C PHE A 428 18.07 41.65 -16.50
N TRP A 429 17.71 42.91 -16.69
CA TRP A 429 17.44 43.52 -17.98
C TRP A 429 18.60 44.37 -18.45
N VAL A 430 18.89 44.31 -19.75
CA VAL A 430 19.86 45.18 -20.41
C VAL A 430 19.20 45.86 -21.60
N ASN A 431 19.30 47.18 -21.64
CA ASN A 431 18.98 47.97 -22.83
C ASN A 431 20.28 48.23 -23.60
N ALA A 432 20.45 47.55 -24.74
CA ALA A 432 21.62 47.69 -25.60
C ALA A 432 21.34 48.63 -26.78
N LYS A 433 22.35 49.40 -27.18
CA LYS A 433 22.28 50.30 -28.34
C LYS A 433 22.45 49.56 -29.66
N GLN A 434 23.12 48.41 -29.63
CA GLN A 434 23.45 47.61 -30.80
C GLN A 434 23.57 46.14 -30.42
N ALA A 435 23.62 45.27 -31.43
CA ALA A 435 23.92 43.86 -31.21
C ALA A 435 25.37 43.69 -30.73
N VAL A 436 25.56 42.88 -29.68
CA VAL A 436 26.89 42.59 -29.12
C VAL A 436 26.85 41.31 -28.28
N THR A 437 27.88 40.48 -28.39
CA THR A 437 28.13 39.37 -27.46
C THR A 437 28.92 39.87 -26.27
N MET A 438 28.44 39.65 -25.06
CA MET A 438 29.15 40.06 -23.84
C MET A 438 29.27 38.93 -22.83
N PRO A 439 30.40 38.83 -22.10
CA PRO A 439 30.49 37.93 -20.96
C PRO A 439 29.51 38.42 -19.89
N VAL A 440 28.63 37.52 -19.46
CA VAL A 440 27.70 37.76 -18.37
C VAL A 440 28.39 37.42 -17.05
N ALA A 441 28.94 36.21 -16.93
CA ALA A 441 29.60 35.76 -15.71
C ALA A 441 30.63 34.66 -15.98
N THR A 442 31.57 34.49 -15.06
CA THR A 442 32.50 33.34 -15.04
C THR A 442 32.36 32.64 -13.70
N GLY A 443 31.99 31.37 -13.71
CA GLY A 443 31.76 30.61 -12.49
C GLY A 443 31.28 29.19 -12.78
N HIS A 444 30.96 28.44 -11.74
CA HIS A 444 30.32 27.14 -11.86
C HIS A 444 28.84 27.33 -12.22
N LEU A 445 28.32 26.49 -13.12
CA LEU A 445 26.90 26.53 -13.48
C LEU A 445 26.06 26.24 -12.24
N LEU A 446 25.11 27.13 -11.95
CA LEU A 446 24.22 27.03 -10.80
C LEU A 446 23.05 26.09 -11.14
N PRO A 447 22.98 24.89 -10.57
CA PRO A 447 21.95 23.93 -10.98
C PRO A 447 20.57 24.33 -10.44
N THR A 448 19.50 23.91 -11.10
CA THR A 448 18.09 24.14 -10.70
C THR A 448 17.84 23.73 -9.24
N VAL A 449 18.47 22.64 -8.79
CA VAL A 449 18.32 22.12 -7.41
C VAL A 449 18.92 23.03 -6.33
N ALA A 450 19.66 24.09 -6.72
CA ALA A 450 20.15 25.10 -5.81
C ALA A 450 19.05 26.08 -5.36
N PHE A 451 17.91 26.13 -6.07
CA PHE A 451 16.76 26.96 -5.74
C PHE A 451 15.80 26.21 -4.84
N ARG A 452 15.18 26.92 -3.89
CA ARG A 452 14.20 26.35 -2.94
C ARG A 452 13.00 27.26 -2.74
N ASP A 453 11.91 26.66 -2.29
CA ASP A 453 10.78 27.39 -1.70
C ASP A 453 11.25 28.14 -0.44
N GLY A 454 11.02 29.46 -0.42
CA GLY A 454 11.67 30.42 0.46
C GLY A 454 10.98 30.69 1.80
N THR A 455 10.33 29.69 2.42
CA THR A 455 9.69 29.90 3.73
C THR A 455 10.71 29.90 4.88
N GLY A 456 11.42 31.02 5.09
CA GLY A 456 11.96 31.36 6.42
C GLY A 456 13.47 31.24 6.71
N THR A 457 14.36 31.18 5.71
CA THR A 457 15.82 31.30 5.94
C THR A 457 16.47 32.29 4.97
N ALA A 458 17.55 32.96 5.40
CA ALA A 458 18.40 33.83 4.58
C ALA A 458 19.25 33.01 3.58
N ASP A 459 18.60 32.18 2.77
CA ASP A 459 19.22 31.44 1.67
C ASP A 459 19.24 32.33 0.43
N ALA A 460 20.41 32.45 -0.22
CA ALA A 460 20.62 33.37 -1.34
C ALA A 460 19.80 33.00 -2.58
N ASN A 461 19.36 31.75 -2.70
CA ASN A 461 18.58 31.22 -3.82
C ASN A 461 17.15 30.80 -3.43
N ALA A 462 16.66 31.29 -2.28
CA ALA A 462 15.26 31.13 -1.90
C ALA A 462 14.35 31.92 -2.85
N LEU A 463 13.23 31.32 -3.23
CA LEU A 463 12.16 31.99 -3.99
C LEU A 463 11.10 32.52 -3.02
N PRO A 464 11.10 33.83 -2.69
CA PRO A 464 10.09 34.41 -1.83
C PRO A 464 8.72 34.46 -2.52
N GLN A 465 7.65 34.61 -1.73
CA GLN A 465 6.31 34.86 -2.22
C GLN A 465 6.28 36.09 -3.15
N GLY A 466 5.60 35.94 -4.29
CA GLY A 466 5.50 36.94 -5.35
C GLY A 466 6.51 36.75 -6.47
N TRP A 467 6.90 37.86 -7.09
CA TRP A 467 7.74 37.86 -8.28
C TRP A 467 9.23 37.83 -7.93
N SER A 468 9.93 36.86 -8.53
CA SER A 468 11.39 36.78 -8.54
C SER A 468 11.91 36.76 -9.96
N LEU A 469 13.02 37.46 -10.19
CA LEU A 469 13.73 37.47 -11.47
C LEU A 469 15.04 36.71 -11.32
N ILE A 470 15.12 35.55 -11.97
CA ILE A 470 16.15 34.54 -11.69
C ILE A 470 16.78 33.98 -12.97
N ALA A 471 17.79 33.14 -12.79
CA ALA A 471 18.53 32.43 -13.82
C ALA A 471 19.03 31.07 -13.28
N VAL A 472 19.17 30.07 -14.15
CA VAL A 472 19.73 28.74 -13.82
C VAL A 472 20.81 28.37 -14.83
N GLY A 473 21.75 27.51 -14.46
CA GLY A 473 22.89 27.13 -15.29
C GLY A 473 22.79 25.75 -15.95
N ASP A 474 21.82 24.90 -15.57
CA ASP A 474 21.68 23.52 -16.05
C ASP A 474 20.71 23.34 -17.22
N ASN A 475 20.33 24.44 -17.88
CA ASN A 475 19.52 24.49 -19.11
C ASN A 475 18.23 23.63 -19.05
N PRO A 476 17.43 23.67 -17.97
CA PRO A 476 16.22 22.86 -17.87
C PRO A 476 15.15 23.36 -18.83
N THR A 477 14.20 22.48 -19.17
CA THR A 477 12.88 22.92 -19.66
C THR A 477 12.12 23.57 -18.51
N PRO A 478 11.14 24.46 -18.76
CA PRO A 478 10.32 25.03 -17.69
C PRO A 478 9.70 23.98 -16.77
N ARG A 479 9.23 22.85 -17.31
CA ARG A 479 8.69 21.74 -16.53
C ARG A 479 9.73 21.09 -15.60
N ASN A 480 10.92 20.81 -16.14
CA ASN A 480 12.01 20.23 -15.34
C ASN A 480 12.49 21.20 -14.25
N PHE A 481 12.50 22.49 -14.55
CA PHE A 481 12.80 23.53 -13.57
C PHE A 481 11.80 23.52 -12.41
N VAL A 482 10.49 23.58 -12.69
CA VAL A 482 9.43 23.58 -11.66
C VAL A 482 9.50 22.32 -10.79
N ASN A 483 9.74 21.15 -11.38
CA ASN A 483 9.85 19.93 -10.61
C ASN A 483 11.16 19.86 -9.81
N GLY A 484 12.25 20.44 -10.33
CA GLY A 484 13.57 20.43 -9.68
C GLY A 484 13.66 21.30 -8.42
N ILE A 485 12.90 22.38 -8.32
CA ILE A 485 12.87 23.26 -7.12
C ILE A 485 12.28 22.53 -5.90
N LEU A 486 11.37 21.57 -6.11
CA LEU A 486 10.74 20.80 -5.03
C LEU A 486 11.43 19.50 -4.68
N SER A 487 12.37 19.07 -5.51
CA SER A 487 13.16 17.90 -5.21
C SER A 487 13.99 18.16 -3.96
N PRO A 488 13.91 17.32 -2.90
CA PRO A 488 15.00 17.25 -1.93
C PRO A 488 16.30 17.03 -2.71
N LEU A 489 17.36 17.78 -2.35
CA LEU A 489 18.62 17.90 -3.11
C LEU A 489 18.99 16.60 -3.84
N GLY A 490 19.11 16.64 -5.17
CA GLY A 490 19.68 15.50 -5.91
C GLY A 490 18.71 14.36 -6.28
N THR A 491 17.40 14.57 -6.25
CA THR A 491 16.46 13.70 -6.98
C THR A 491 16.09 14.34 -8.32
N PRO A 492 16.56 13.80 -9.47
CA PRO A 492 16.09 14.28 -10.78
C PRO A 492 14.58 14.09 -10.86
N PRO A 493 13.83 15.09 -11.35
CA PRO A 493 12.40 14.91 -11.53
C PRO A 493 12.12 13.78 -12.54
N THR A 494 11.17 12.90 -12.22
CA THR A 494 10.81 11.79 -13.10
C THR A 494 10.26 12.34 -14.43
N ALA A 495 10.81 11.86 -15.55
CA ALA A 495 10.34 12.26 -16.88
C ALA A 495 8.83 11.98 -17.02
N GLY A 496 8.06 13.00 -17.41
CA GLY A 496 6.60 12.91 -17.55
C GLY A 496 5.79 13.08 -16.26
N ALA A 497 6.43 13.34 -15.12
CA ALA A 497 5.71 13.69 -13.90
C ALA A 497 4.89 14.98 -14.07
N PRO A 498 3.71 15.08 -13.44
CA PRO A 498 2.96 16.33 -13.42
C PRO A 498 3.81 17.44 -12.79
N ALA A 499 3.74 18.63 -13.36
CA ALA A 499 4.42 19.81 -12.87
C ALA A 499 3.93 20.18 -11.47
N ALA A 500 4.84 20.42 -10.54
CA ALA A 500 4.50 20.83 -9.18
C ALA A 500 3.75 22.19 -9.13
N SER A 501 2.90 22.38 -8.12
CA SER A 501 2.03 23.57 -7.98
C SER A 501 2.68 24.75 -7.23
N THR A 502 3.99 24.73 -7.01
CA THR A 502 4.70 25.76 -6.23
C THR A 502 5.02 27.02 -7.00
N LEU A 503 4.83 27.01 -8.32
CA LEU A 503 4.88 28.21 -9.14
C LEU A 503 3.57 28.37 -9.91
N THR A 504 3.09 29.60 -10.03
CA THR A 504 1.88 29.92 -10.81
C THR A 504 2.20 30.06 -12.29
N THR A 505 3.25 30.81 -12.61
CA THR A 505 3.68 31.10 -13.99
C THR A 505 5.19 31.35 -14.06
N LEU A 506 5.76 31.11 -15.23
CA LEU A 506 7.13 31.41 -15.62
C LEU A 506 7.13 32.20 -16.95
N TRP A 507 7.98 33.23 -17.03
CA TRP A 507 8.05 34.11 -18.20
C TRP A 507 9.48 34.42 -18.60
N SER A 508 9.81 34.33 -19.88
CA SER A 508 11.10 34.80 -20.40
C SER A 508 10.89 35.66 -21.63
N TRP A 509 11.76 36.63 -21.87
CA TRP A 509 11.63 37.58 -22.97
C TRP A 509 12.55 37.18 -24.12
N ASN A 510 11.96 37.01 -25.30
CA ASN A 510 12.70 36.99 -26.55
C ASN A 510 12.83 38.43 -27.06
N ALA A 511 14.07 38.93 -27.12
CA ALA A 511 14.34 40.24 -27.70
C ALA A 511 14.14 40.28 -29.22
N GLY A 512 13.98 39.11 -29.86
CA GLY A 512 13.91 38.99 -31.30
C GLY A 512 15.29 39.18 -31.94
N ASN A 513 15.43 38.80 -33.19
CA ASN A 513 16.62 39.07 -34.00
C ASN A 513 16.16 39.33 -35.45
N VAL A 514 17.09 39.33 -36.41
CA VAL A 514 16.76 39.55 -37.83
C VAL A 514 15.71 38.54 -38.37
N THR A 515 15.57 37.39 -37.71
CA THR A 515 14.70 36.27 -38.13
C THR A 515 13.53 35.97 -37.17
N THR A 516 13.46 36.62 -36.01
CA THR A 516 12.44 36.34 -34.98
C THR A 516 11.86 37.62 -34.41
N SER A 517 10.53 37.67 -34.28
CA SER A 517 9.86 38.82 -33.67
C SER A 517 10.04 38.81 -32.14
N PRO A 518 10.15 39.98 -31.49
CA PRO A 518 10.20 40.07 -30.04
C PRO A 518 8.89 39.56 -29.42
N GLY A 519 8.98 38.91 -28.27
CA GLY A 519 7.80 38.34 -27.63
C GLY A 519 8.09 37.67 -26.29
N TRP A 520 7.03 37.47 -25.51
CA TRP A 520 7.10 36.80 -24.21
C TRP A 520 6.89 35.30 -24.38
N PHE A 521 7.87 34.52 -23.93
CA PHE A 521 7.66 33.10 -23.62
C PHE A 521 6.86 32.96 -22.33
N PHE A 522 5.92 32.01 -22.32
CA PHE A 522 5.03 31.76 -21.19
C PHE A 522 4.96 30.27 -20.84
N TYR A 523 4.96 29.97 -19.55
CA TYR A 523 4.71 28.63 -19.03
C TYR A 523 3.87 28.70 -17.74
N SER A 524 2.96 27.74 -17.55
CA SER A 524 2.19 27.59 -16.32
C SER A 524 2.05 26.10 -15.99
N PRO A 525 2.51 25.63 -14.80
CA PRO A 525 2.35 24.24 -14.36
C PRO A 525 0.90 23.75 -14.39
N ALA A 526 -0.04 24.61 -14.00
CA ALA A 526 -1.46 24.25 -13.94
C ALA A 526 -2.06 24.00 -15.33
N LEU A 527 -1.75 24.87 -16.30
CA LEU A 527 -2.14 24.65 -17.69
C LEU A 527 -1.36 23.49 -18.32
N ASP A 528 -0.11 23.33 -17.88
CA ASP A 528 0.83 22.23 -18.09
C ASP A 528 0.16 20.86 -17.98
N ASN A 529 -0.27 20.61 -16.75
CA ASN A 529 -0.88 19.36 -16.29
C ASN A 529 -2.25 19.11 -16.89
N ASN A 530 -2.99 20.17 -17.19
CA ASN A 530 -4.35 20.08 -17.74
C ASN A 530 -4.38 20.06 -19.28
N GLY A 531 -3.22 20.07 -19.95
CA GLY A 531 -3.13 20.07 -21.42
C GLY A 531 -3.61 21.37 -22.09
N GLY A 532 -3.78 22.45 -21.31
CA GLY A 532 -4.32 23.73 -21.79
C GLY A 532 -3.27 24.76 -22.24
N LEU A 533 -1.97 24.48 -22.02
CA LEU A 533 -0.90 25.47 -22.21
C LEU A 533 -0.80 25.98 -23.65
N ALA A 534 -0.72 25.09 -24.65
CA ALA A 534 -0.53 25.48 -26.05
C ALA A 534 -1.68 26.37 -26.58
N ASN A 535 -2.92 26.04 -26.21
CA ASN A 535 -4.11 26.84 -26.57
C ASN A 535 -4.05 28.23 -25.93
N TYR A 536 -3.68 28.29 -24.65
CA TYR A 536 -3.55 29.56 -23.94
C TYR A 536 -2.47 30.44 -24.56
N VAL A 537 -1.27 29.90 -24.77
CA VAL A 537 -0.13 30.58 -25.40
C VAL A 537 -0.53 31.17 -26.75
N THR A 538 -1.17 30.36 -27.61
CA THR A 538 -1.64 30.79 -28.93
C THR A 538 -2.69 31.90 -28.82
N SER A 539 -3.68 31.75 -27.93
CA SER A 539 -4.77 32.73 -27.75
C SER A 539 -4.29 34.10 -27.28
N LYS A 540 -3.14 34.16 -26.60
CA LYS A 540 -2.55 35.39 -26.07
C LYS A 540 -1.41 35.95 -26.92
N GLY A 541 -1.02 35.24 -27.99
CA GLY A 541 0.11 35.63 -28.83
C GLY A 541 1.46 35.53 -28.11
N TYR A 542 1.58 34.64 -27.12
CA TYR A 542 2.85 34.35 -26.46
C TYR A 542 3.68 33.34 -27.27
N LEU A 543 4.96 33.26 -26.96
CA LEU A 543 5.87 32.25 -27.50
C LEU A 543 5.81 30.98 -26.62
N ASP A 544 5.91 29.82 -27.25
CA ASP A 544 5.86 28.52 -26.58
C ASP A 544 7.28 27.95 -26.44
N PHE A 545 7.69 27.61 -25.21
CA PHE A 545 9.00 27.02 -24.94
C PHE A 545 9.19 25.66 -25.65
N GLY A 546 8.16 24.81 -25.63
CA GLY A 546 8.22 23.47 -26.22
C GLY A 546 8.23 23.50 -27.74
N ALA A 547 7.35 24.29 -28.36
CA ALA A 547 7.27 24.39 -29.82
C ALA A 547 8.56 24.97 -30.45
N MET A 548 9.26 25.84 -29.71
CA MET A 548 10.52 26.43 -30.16
C MET A 548 11.76 25.71 -29.63
N SER A 549 11.60 24.59 -28.90
CA SER A 549 12.70 23.86 -28.24
C SER A 549 13.60 24.76 -27.39
N LYS A 550 13.01 25.78 -26.74
CA LYS A 550 13.74 26.75 -25.92
C LYS A 550 13.90 26.24 -24.49
N THR A 551 15.13 26.23 -24.00
CA THR A 551 15.50 25.93 -22.61
C THR A 551 15.84 27.21 -21.83
N LEU A 552 15.86 27.10 -20.51
CA LEU A 552 16.28 28.17 -19.60
C LEU A 552 17.81 28.17 -19.51
N ASP A 553 18.45 28.64 -20.58
CA ASP A 553 19.90 28.56 -20.71
C ASP A 553 20.65 29.41 -19.66
N ALA A 554 21.92 29.11 -19.41
CA ALA A 554 22.75 29.78 -18.40
C ALA A 554 22.80 31.33 -18.48
N ALA A 555 22.60 31.90 -19.66
CA ALA A 555 22.59 33.35 -19.89
C ALA A 555 21.17 33.96 -19.91
N VAL A 556 20.12 33.14 -19.79
CA VAL A 556 18.72 33.55 -19.94
C VAL A 556 18.14 33.89 -18.57
N GLY A 557 17.62 35.11 -18.46
CA GLY A 557 16.82 35.53 -17.32
C GLY A 557 15.36 35.13 -17.53
N PHE A 558 14.67 34.85 -16.43
CA PHE A 558 13.24 34.60 -16.46
C PHE A 558 12.58 34.99 -15.14
N TRP A 559 11.32 35.37 -15.25
CA TRP A 559 10.45 35.68 -14.12
C TRP A 559 9.73 34.43 -13.66
N VAL A 560 9.63 34.27 -12.35
CA VAL A 560 8.78 33.27 -11.71
C VAL A 560 7.86 33.96 -10.72
N ASN A 561 6.61 33.49 -10.66
CA ASN A 561 5.64 33.96 -9.67
C ASN A 561 5.30 32.83 -8.70
N HIS A 562 5.77 32.98 -7.47
CA HIS A 562 5.51 32.06 -6.36
C HIS A 562 4.26 32.52 -5.60
N PRO A 563 3.23 31.68 -5.46
CA PRO A 563 1.97 32.04 -4.80
C PRO A 563 2.14 32.32 -3.31
#